data_AF-J0D2J1-F1
#
_entry.id   AF-J0D2J1-F1
#
_cell.length_a   1.000
_cell.length_b   1.000
_cell.length_c   1.000
_cell.angle_alpha   90.00
_cell.angle_beta   90.00
_cell.angle_gamma   90.00
#
_symmetry.space_group_name_H-M   'P 1'
#
loop_
_entity.id
_entity.type
_entity.pdbx_description
1 polymer ?
#
loop_
_entity_poly.entity_id
_entity_poly.type
_entity_poly.pdbx_seq_one_letter_code
_entity_poly.pdbx_strand_id
1 'polypeptide(L)'
;ITMQSANSTKDKTLGLCANLEVRIFGIPFYLQAHVVEEAPFDLLLGRPFFALADSSEVSMPDGETVIVLKDPNSDVVLKAPTKARRTRRPVRSHPEEKEQPPAQQ
;
A
#
# COMPACT_ATOMS: atom_id res chain seq x y z
N ILE A 1 7.49 11.45 -10.61
CA ILE A 1 7.70 11.81 -9.19
C ILE A 1 8.68 10.82 -8.59
N THR A 2 9.45 11.21 -7.58
CA THR A 2 10.38 10.30 -6.90
C THR A 2 9.87 10.05 -5.49
N MET A 3 9.66 8.79 -5.14
CA MET A 3 9.30 8.37 -3.80
C MET A 3 10.59 8.08 -3.03
N GLN A 4 10.70 8.56 -1.79
CA GLN A 4 11.79 8.20 -0.89
C GLN A 4 11.29 7.18 0.12
N SER A 5 11.92 6.01 0.13
CA SER A 5 11.61 4.92 1.06
C SER A 5 12.26 5.17 2.43
N ALA A 6 11.86 4.38 3.43
CA ALA A 6 12.34 4.50 4.81
C ALA A 6 13.84 4.17 4.96
N ASN A 7 14.38 3.36 4.04
CA ASN A 7 15.82 3.07 3.93
C ASN A 7 16.60 4.16 3.15
N SER A 8 15.96 5.30 2.87
CA SER A 8 16.50 6.41 2.08
C SER A 8 16.78 6.11 0.60
N THR A 9 16.35 4.95 0.08
CA THR A 9 16.35 4.73 -1.38
C THR A 9 15.31 5.63 -2.03
N LYS A 10 15.60 6.02 -3.27
CA LYS A 10 14.74 6.89 -4.06
C LYS A 10 14.32 6.13 -5.31
N ASP A 11 13.05 5.81 -5.38
CA ASP A 11 12.46 5.05 -6.47
C ASP A 11 11.59 5.97 -7.31
N LYS A 12 11.73 5.88 -8.64
CA LYS A 12 10.88 6.64 -9.55
C LYS A 12 9.51 5.97 -9.62
N THR A 13 8.46 6.77 -9.52
CA THR A 13 7.10 6.30 -9.76
C THR A 13 6.90 6.05 -11.25
N LEU A 14 6.27 4.94 -11.64
CA LEU A 14 5.84 4.66 -13.01
C LEU A 14 4.75 5.62 -13.49
N GLY A 15 3.94 6.13 -12.56
CA GLY A 15 2.86 7.07 -12.89
C GLY A 15 1.93 7.35 -11.72
N LEU A 16 0.84 8.03 -12.03
CA LEU A 16 -0.28 8.28 -11.14
C LEU A 16 -1.50 7.48 -11.62
N CYS A 17 -2.04 6.63 -10.75
CA CYS A 17 -3.36 6.05 -10.88
C CYS A 17 -4.36 6.99 -10.21
N ALA A 18 -5.12 7.73 -11.02
CA ALA A 18 -6.08 8.70 -10.52
C ALA A 18 -7.41 8.05 -10.18
N ASN A 19 -8.04 8.50 -9.09
CA ASN A 19 -9.35 8.05 -8.61
C ASN A 19 -9.44 6.53 -8.44
N LEU A 20 -8.38 5.91 -7.93
CA LEU A 20 -8.36 4.49 -7.61
C LEU A 20 -9.37 4.21 -6.48
N GLU A 21 -10.42 3.44 -6.78
CA GLU A 21 -11.35 2.97 -5.76
C GLU A 21 -10.68 1.89 -4.90
N VAL A 22 -10.53 2.18 -3.61
CA VAL A 22 -10.05 1.24 -2.59
C VAL A 22 -11.15 1.01 -1.58
N ARG A 23 -11.57 -0.25 -1.41
CA ARG A 23 -12.59 -0.63 -0.44
C ARG A 23 -11.95 -1.15 0.84
N ILE A 24 -12.22 -0.48 1.95
CA ILE A 24 -11.73 -0.87 3.27
C ILE A 24 -12.93 -1.23 4.13
N PHE A 25 -13.08 -2.52 4.44
CA PHE A 25 -14.24 -3.10 5.14
C PHE A 25 -15.60 -2.62 4.59
N GLY A 26 -15.70 -2.49 3.26
CA GLY A 26 -16.93 -2.11 2.57
C GLY A 26 -17.11 -0.61 2.33
N ILE A 27 -16.30 0.26 2.93
CA ILE A 27 -16.32 1.70 2.67
C ILE A 27 -15.46 2.01 1.43
N PRO A 28 -16.00 2.67 0.39
CA PRO A 28 -15.25 3.05 -0.80
C PRO A 28 -14.48 4.37 -0.57
N PHE A 29 -13.18 4.35 -0.86
CA PHE A 29 -12.32 5.53 -0.89
C PHE A 29 -11.74 5.73 -2.28
N TYR A 30 -11.77 6.94 -2.81
CA TYR A 30 -11.16 7.28 -4.09
C TYR A 30 -9.83 7.98 -3.87
N LEU A 31 -8.74 7.32 -4.25
CA LEU A 31 -7.38 7.75 -3.93
C LEU A 31 -6.59 8.13 -5.19
N GLN A 32 -5.65 9.04 -5.01
CA GLN A 32 -4.60 9.33 -5.97
C GLN A 32 -3.39 8.47 -5.58
N ALA A 33 -3.10 7.41 -6.34
CA ALA A 33 -2.09 6.42 -6.00
C ALA A 33 -0.91 6.47 -6.97
N HIS A 34 0.30 6.67 -6.46
CA HIS A 34 1.51 6.56 -7.26
C HIS A 34 1.99 5.11 -7.35
N VAL A 35 2.22 4.63 -8.56
CA VAL A 35 2.67 3.26 -8.82
C VAL A 35 4.20 3.23 -8.80
N VAL A 36 4.76 2.27 -8.07
CA VAL A 36 6.21 1.96 -8.03
C VAL A 36 6.36 0.50 -8.44
N GLU A 37 7.34 0.22 -9.30
CA GLU A 37 7.53 -1.11 -9.90
C GLU A 37 7.87 -2.17 -8.85
N GLU A 38 8.88 -1.90 -8.02
CA GLU A 38 9.36 -2.81 -6.99
C GLU A 38 9.13 -2.20 -5.60
N ALA A 39 7.94 -2.42 -5.03
CA ALA A 39 7.61 -2.00 -3.67
C ALA A 39 7.55 -3.20 -2.71
N PRO A 40 8.03 -3.09 -1.45
CA PRO A 40 7.90 -4.15 -0.45
C PRO A 40 6.49 -4.28 0.14
N PHE A 41 5.50 -3.59 -0.44
CA PHE A 41 4.10 -3.53 -0.03
C PHE A 41 3.21 -3.35 -1.26
N ASP A 42 1.96 -3.80 -1.18
CA ASP A 42 1.00 -3.65 -2.29
C ASP A 42 0.39 -2.24 -2.33
N LEU A 43 0.18 -1.64 -1.15
CA LEU A 43 -0.42 -0.32 -1.00
C LEU A 43 0.13 0.36 0.25
N LEU A 44 0.53 1.62 0.11
CA LEU A 44 0.94 2.47 1.21
C LEU A 44 -0.04 3.63 1.35
N LEU A 45 -0.81 3.62 2.44
CA LEU A 45 -1.75 4.68 2.75
C LEU A 45 -1.03 5.79 3.54
N GLY A 46 -0.95 6.97 2.94
CA GLY A 46 -0.31 8.14 3.53
C GLY A 46 -1.29 9.10 4.21
N ARG A 47 -0.76 10.25 4.64
CA ARG A 47 -1.55 11.33 5.24
C ARG A 47 -2.77 11.78 4.42
N PRO A 48 -2.74 11.85 3.08
CA PRO A 48 -3.94 12.20 2.31
C PRO A 48 -5.11 11.24 2.52
N PHE A 49 -4.83 9.94 2.61
CA PHE A 49 -5.85 8.94 2.94
C PHE A 49 -6.37 9.15 4.37
N PHE A 50 -5.48 9.32 5.34
CA PHE A 50 -5.85 9.52 6.74
C PHE A 50 -6.71 10.78 6.95
N ALA A 51 -6.42 11.86 6.23
CA ALA A 51 -7.24 13.07 6.23
C ALA A 51 -8.61 12.85 5.59
N LEU A 52 -8.68 12.13 4.45
CA LEU A 52 -9.93 11.82 3.77
C LEU A 52 -10.86 10.96 4.65
N ALA A 53 -10.29 10.01 5.37
CA ALA A 53 -11.03 9.08 6.22
C ALA A 53 -11.25 9.57 7.65
N ASP A 54 -10.91 10.83 7.97
CA ASP A 54 -10.92 11.38 9.34
C ASP A 54 -10.38 10.37 10.37
N SER A 55 -9.23 9.77 10.03
CA SER A 55 -8.79 8.55 10.69
C SER A 55 -8.14 8.84 12.03
N SER A 56 -8.37 7.96 13.01
CA SER A 56 -7.65 8.00 14.30
C SER A 56 -7.12 6.62 14.67
N GLU A 57 -6.05 6.59 15.46
CA GLU A 57 -5.48 5.38 16.03
C GLU A 57 -5.88 5.29 17.51
N VAL A 58 -6.36 4.12 17.93
CA VAL A 58 -6.67 3.83 19.33
C VAL A 58 -5.82 2.64 19.76
N SER A 59 -4.89 2.90 20.68
CA SER A 59 -4.08 1.87 21.34
C SER A 59 -4.77 1.42 22.63
N MET A 60 -4.94 0.11 22.78
CA MET A 60 -5.54 -0.52 23.94
C MET A 60 -4.47 -0.97 24.95
N PRO A 61 -4.81 -1.12 26.25
CA PRO A 61 -3.85 -1.54 27.27
C PRO A 61 -3.22 -2.93 27.07
N ASP A 62 -3.89 -3.81 26.33
CA ASP A 62 -3.39 -5.14 25.96
C ASP A 62 -2.39 -5.12 24.79
N GLY A 63 -2.09 -3.93 24.26
CA GLY A 63 -1.19 -3.74 23.12
C GLY A 63 -1.86 -3.90 21.76
N GLU A 64 -3.18 -4.13 21.71
CA GLU A 64 -3.92 -4.07 20.45
C GLU A 64 -4.05 -2.62 19.98
N THR A 65 -3.80 -2.40 18.69
CA THR A 65 -4.07 -1.13 18.04
C THR A 65 -5.21 -1.30 17.04
N VAL A 66 -6.18 -0.40 17.08
CA VAL A 66 -7.23 -0.29 16.08
C VAL A 66 -7.14 1.05 15.34
N ILE A 67 -7.42 1.04 14.05
CA ILE A 67 -7.56 2.25 13.25
C ILE A 67 -9.06 2.51 13.08
N VAL A 68 -9.49 3.70 13.46
CA VAL A 68 -10.84 4.20 13.21
C VAL A 68 -10.85 4.93 11.88
N LEU A 69 -11.82 4.60 11.03
CA LEU A 69 -12.01 5.20 9.71
C LEU A 69 -13.46 5.69 9.57
N LYS A 70 -13.65 6.91 9.11
CA LYS A 70 -14.96 7.46 8.75
C LYS A 70 -15.18 7.36 7.25
N ASP A 71 -16.40 7.01 6.86
CA ASP A 71 -16.82 7.11 5.45
C ASP A 71 -16.93 8.59 5.07
N PRO A 72 -16.21 9.07 4.05
CA PRO A 72 -16.33 10.47 3.62
C PRO A 72 -17.71 10.78 3.01
N ASN A 73 -18.51 9.77 2.66
CA ASN A 73 -19.81 9.93 2.00
C ASN A 73 -21.01 9.65 2.93
N SER A 74 -20.78 9.23 4.17
CA SER A 74 -21.84 8.92 5.13
C SER A 74 -21.39 9.11 6.58
N ASP A 75 -22.29 8.89 7.55
CA ASP A 75 -21.96 8.94 8.97
C ASP A 75 -21.42 7.61 9.51
N VAL A 76 -21.10 6.65 8.63
CA VAL A 76 -20.55 5.35 9.04
C VAL A 76 -19.12 5.53 9.56
N VAL A 77 -18.88 4.97 10.74
CA VAL A 77 -17.56 4.89 11.37
C VAL A 77 -17.21 3.42 11.59
N LEU A 78 -16.01 3.04 11.16
CA LEU A 78 -15.48 1.70 11.21
C LEU A 78 -14.27 1.64 12.14
N LYS A 79 -14.15 0.54 12.88
CA LYS A 79 -12.92 0.16 13.59
C LYS A 79 -12.25 -1.02 12.89
N ALA A 80 -11.10 -0.78 12.30
CA ALA A 80 -10.25 -1.78 11.65
C ALA A 80 -9.17 -2.27 12.63
N PRO A 81 -9.14 -3.57 13.00
CA PRO A 81 -8.07 -4.10 13.83
C PRO A 81 -6.76 -4.12 13.03
N THR A 82 -5.65 -3.76 13.68
CA THR A 82 -4.32 -3.88 13.08
C THR A 82 -3.71 -5.24 13.38
N LYS A 83 -2.72 -5.64 12.57
CA LYS A 83 -1.95 -6.86 12.80
C LYS A 83 -0.47 -6.52 12.75
N ALA A 84 0.33 -7.19 13.57
CA ALA A 84 1.78 -7.09 13.50
C ALA A 84 2.24 -7.37 12.06
N ARG A 85 3.16 -6.53 11.57
CA ARG A 85 3.72 -6.66 10.22
C ARG A 85 4.38 -8.04 10.10
N ARG A 86 3.79 -8.91 9.28
CA ARG A 86 4.46 -10.15 8.86
C ARG A 86 5.64 -9.79 7.97
N THR A 87 6.81 -10.36 8.24
CA THR A 87 7.93 -10.31 7.30
C THR A 87 7.48 -11.02 6.02
N ARG A 88 7.30 -10.25 4.93
CA ARG A 88 7.02 -10.86 3.63
C ARG A 88 8.26 -11.62 3.17
N ARG A 89 8.09 -12.85 2.68
CA ARG A 89 9.12 -13.52 1.88
C ARG A 89 9.29 -12.72 0.58
N PRO A 90 10.53 -12.56 0.05
CA PRO A 90 10.72 -11.90 -1.23
C PRO A 90 9.82 -12.52 -2.29
N VAL A 91 9.14 -11.70 -3.08
CA VAL A 91 8.42 -12.16 -4.26
C VAL A 91 9.45 -12.80 -5.18
N ARG A 92 9.21 -14.04 -5.63
CA ARG A 92 10.11 -14.72 -6.58
C ARG A 92 10.14 -13.87 -7.85
N SER A 93 11.32 -13.39 -8.24
CA SER A 93 11.55 -12.84 -9.57
C SER A 93 11.17 -13.90 -10.62
N HIS A 94 10.57 -13.45 -11.72
CA HIS A 94 10.26 -14.29 -12.87
C HIS A 94 11.50 -15.09 -13.31
N PRO A 95 11.34 -16.34 -13.78
CA PRO A 95 12.49 -17.11 -14.27
C PRO A 95 13.15 -16.36 -15.43
N GLU A 96 14.45 -16.09 -15.31
CA GLU A 96 15.31 -15.69 -16.42
C GLU A 96 15.09 -16.67 -17.58
N GLU A 97 14.57 -16.19 -18.70
CA GLU A 97 14.64 -16.90 -19.96
C GLU A 97 16.12 -16.91 -20.37
N LYS A 98 16.80 -18.02 -20.10
CA LYS A 98 18.17 -18.23 -20.58
C LYS A 98 18.16 -18.30 -22.10
N GLU A 99 18.57 -17.22 -22.73
CA GLU A 99 18.89 -17.16 -24.16
C GLU A 99 19.90 -18.27 -24.49
N GLN A 100 19.49 -19.22 -25.35
CA GLN A 100 20.38 -20.29 -25.81
C GLN A 100 21.40 -19.69 -26.78
N PRO A 101 22.72 -19.92 -26.61
CA PRO A 101 23.70 -19.42 -27.55
C PRO A 101 23.52 -20.11 -28.91
N PRO A 102 23.80 -19.41 -30.03
CA PRO A 102 23.57 -19.94 -31.36
C PRO A 102 24.43 -21.18 -31.61
N ALA A 103 23.81 -22.20 -32.20
CA ALA A 103 24.49 -23.41 -32.64
C ALA A 103 25.58 -23.04 -33.65
N GLN A 104 26.85 -23.27 -33.27
CA GLN A 104 27.96 -23.18 -34.21
C GLN A 104 27.98 -24.44 -35.06
N GLN A 105 27.88 -24.26 -36.39
CA GLN A 105 28.12 -25.27 -37.41
C GLN A 105 29.61 -25.39 -37.70
#